data_AF-A0A1E2V8A7-F1
#
_entry.id   AF-A0A1E2V8A7-F1
#
_cell.length_a   1.000
_cell.length_b   1.000
_cell.length_c   1.000
_cell.angle_alpha   90.00
_cell.angle_beta   90.00
_cell.angle_gamma   90.00
#
_symmetry.space_group_name_H-M   'P 1'
#
loop_
_entity.id
_entity.type
_entity.pdbx_description
1 polymer ?
#
loop_
_entity_poly.entity_id
_entity_poly.type
_entity_poly.pdbx_seq_one_letter_code
_entity_poly.pdbx_strand_id
1 'polypeptide(L)'
;MRIVSRNVHDEAELTVTSELLPVINTQRSRRSRIWRSKDAGTQVIEGVLTQAENIDCVALARHNLGSGGAVQIEMFYGDDRVYDSGAIALALLIPAGVWRAGIDPWGGSFNEQLPSDSDLVVHWTRRVVVADRYRLTLTRMGNAELPSMEVGRILVGLSYEVDVNFDWGVRVEWQESSEHLKTEGGSLVTVGQGDLRRRFALDLSFIDMRDRQMLLSNLVSVGMHADVLVALYPDAEGLLNLEHTMICRRQGTWGHTYDYYHNWSSSLEFLEV
;
A
#
# COMPACT_ATOMS: atom_id res chain seq x y z
N MET A 1 -4.61 -13.25 5.21
CA MET A 1 -4.46 -12.12 4.24
C MET A 1 -5.33 -10.97 4.71
N ARG A 2 -4.86 -9.72 4.60
CA ARG A 2 -5.65 -8.51 4.89
C ARG A 2 -5.88 -7.70 3.63
N ILE A 3 -7.10 -7.18 3.48
CA ILE A 3 -7.49 -6.30 2.37
C ILE A 3 -8.15 -5.04 2.92
N VAL A 4 -7.66 -3.87 2.51
CA VAL A 4 -8.36 -2.59 2.70
C VAL A 4 -8.98 -2.18 1.38
N SER A 5 -10.30 -2.23 1.32
CA SER A 5 -11.08 -1.99 0.11
C SER A 5 -11.65 -0.58 0.02
N ARG A 6 -12.12 -0.03 1.15
CA ARG A 6 -12.61 1.35 1.26
C ARG A 6 -11.52 2.21 1.88
N ASN A 7 -11.14 3.26 1.16
CA ASN A 7 -10.20 4.25 1.63
C ASN A 7 -10.94 5.48 2.17
N VAL A 8 -11.08 5.62 3.50
CA VAL A 8 -11.75 6.78 4.11
C VAL A 8 -10.95 8.08 3.92
N HIS A 9 -9.66 7.99 3.59
CA HIS A 9 -8.84 9.15 3.24
C HIS A 9 -9.39 9.89 2.00
N ASP A 10 -10.03 9.18 1.06
CA ASP A 10 -10.56 9.78 -0.17
C ASP A 10 -11.79 10.67 0.07
N GLU A 11 -12.45 10.50 1.21
CA GLU A 11 -13.65 11.23 1.63
C GLU A 11 -13.34 12.30 2.69
N ALA A 12 -12.11 12.30 3.24
CA ALA A 12 -11.70 13.18 4.32
C ALA A 12 -11.52 14.64 3.87
N GLU A 13 -11.80 15.58 4.75
CA GLU A 13 -11.35 16.97 4.62
C GLU A 13 -9.89 17.06 5.08
N LEU A 14 -9.00 17.52 4.21
CA LEU A 14 -7.56 17.49 4.44
C LEU A 14 -6.99 18.88 4.70
N THR A 15 -6.14 18.98 5.71
CA THR A 15 -5.27 20.14 5.94
C THR A 15 -3.81 19.69 5.99
N VAL A 16 -2.90 20.60 5.64
CA VAL A 16 -1.46 20.31 5.63
C VAL A 16 -0.65 21.52 6.07
N THR A 17 0.49 21.28 6.71
CA THR A 17 1.41 22.34 7.15
C THR A 17 1.85 23.24 5.99
N SER A 18 2.22 22.65 4.86
CA SER A 18 2.60 23.38 3.66
C SER A 18 2.32 22.58 2.38
N GLU A 19 2.06 23.29 1.28
CA GLU A 19 1.86 22.67 -0.03
C GLU A 19 2.33 23.59 -1.17
N LEU A 20 3.05 23.00 -2.12
CA LEU A 20 3.28 23.49 -3.49
C LEU A 20 2.32 22.79 -4.46
N LEU A 21 2.09 21.49 -4.25
CA LEU A 21 1.05 20.72 -4.93
C LEU A 21 0.04 20.26 -3.89
N PRO A 22 -1.27 20.35 -4.18
CA PRO A 22 -2.31 20.29 -3.18
C PRO A 22 -2.38 18.92 -2.50
N VAL A 23 -2.66 18.89 -1.20
CA VAL A 23 -2.79 17.66 -0.41
C VAL A 23 -3.89 16.74 -0.94
N ILE A 24 -4.95 17.30 -1.54
CA ILE A 24 -6.04 16.55 -2.18
C ILE A 24 -5.56 15.56 -3.27
N ASN A 25 -4.33 15.72 -3.77
CA ASN A 25 -3.76 14.78 -4.73
C ASN A 25 -3.51 13.39 -4.11
N THR A 26 -3.28 13.27 -2.79
CA THR A 26 -3.12 11.97 -2.12
C THR A 26 -4.41 11.14 -2.12
N GLN A 27 -5.56 11.78 -2.36
CA GLN A 27 -6.87 11.14 -2.57
C GLN A 27 -7.09 10.64 -4.00
N ARG A 28 -6.10 10.78 -4.90
CA ARG A 28 -6.24 10.39 -6.30
C ARG A 28 -5.34 9.20 -6.65
N SER A 29 -5.89 8.26 -7.42
CA SER A 29 -5.15 7.07 -7.87
C SER A 29 -4.00 7.37 -8.84
N ARG A 30 -4.12 8.44 -9.63
CA ARG A 30 -3.20 8.73 -10.74
C ARG A 30 -1.79 9.04 -10.23
N ARG A 31 -0.76 8.36 -10.76
CA ARG A 31 0.66 8.59 -10.41
C ARG A 31 1.14 10.03 -10.59
N SER A 32 0.57 10.77 -11.53
CA SER A 32 0.91 12.18 -11.75
C SER A 32 0.33 13.15 -10.70
N ARG A 33 -0.55 12.67 -9.81
CA ARG A 33 -1.11 13.45 -8.72
C ARG A 33 -0.33 13.12 -7.46
N ILE A 34 0.50 14.05 -7.04
CA ILE A 34 1.26 13.98 -5.79
C ILE A 34 0.97 15.22 -4.95
N TRP A 35 0.96 15.06 -3.64
CA TRP A 35 1.18 16.18 -2.74
C TRP A 35 2.68 16.49 -2.72
N ARG A 36 3.02 17.78 -2.63
CA ARG A 36 4.40 18.24 -2.49
C ARG A 36 4.43 19.38 -1.49
N SER A 37 5.28 19.30 -0.48
CA SER A 37 5.49 20.36 0.52
C SER A 37 6.29 21.54 -0.05
N LYS A 38 6.32 22.68 0.67
CA LYS A 38 7.15 23.84 0.31
C LYS A 38 8.62 23.66 0.67
N ASP A 39 8.89 22.85 1.69
CA ASP A 39 10.22 22.59 2.21
C ASP A 39 10.33 21.16 2.75
N ALA A 40 11.54 20.79 3.17
CA ALA A 40 11.87 19.49 3.71
C ALA A 40 11.77 19.39 5.25
N GLY A 41 11.25 20.43 5.92
CA GLY A 41 10.98 20.39 7.36
C GLY A 41 9.85 19.42 7.68
N THR A 42 9.66 19.11 8.97
CA THR A 42 8.56 18.25 9.42
C THR A 42 7.22 18.75 8.89
N GLN A 43 6.48 17.87 8.22
CA GLN A 43 5.16 18.19 7.67
C GLN A 43 4.09 17.40 8.41
N VAL A 44 2.94 18.02 8.61
CA VAL A 44 1.76 17.38 9.22
C VAL A 44 0.63 17.41 8.21
N ILE A 45 0.06 16.24 7.93
CA ILE A 45 -1.20 16.09 7.17
C ILE A 45 -2.27 15.66 8.16
N GLU A 46 -3.34 16.44 8.28
CA GLU A 46 -4.52 16.06 9.07
C GLU A 46 -5.68 15.74 8.14
N GLY A 47 -6.45 14.72 8.51
CA GLY A 47 -7.72 14.42 7.87
C GLY A 47 -8.85 14.39 8.88
N VAL A 48 -9.92 15.12 8.59
CA VAL A 48 -11.18 15.10 9.33
C VAL A 48 -12.18 14.28 8.53
N LEU A 49 -12.75 13.27 9.17
CA LEU A 49 -13.74 12.38 8.57
C LEU A 49 -15.15 12.96 8.76
N THR A 50 -16.04 12.69 7.81
CA THR A 50 -17.44 13.14 7.86
C THR A 50 -18.22 12.52 9.03
N GLN A 51 -17.81 11.33 9.45
CA GLN A 51 -18.29 10.61 10.61
C GLN A 51 -17.14 9.80 11.20
N ALA A 52 -17.29 9.36 12.46
CA ALA A 52 -16.33 8.46 13.05
C ALA A 52 -16.33 7.12 12.29
N GLU A 53 -15.14 6.65 11.93
CA GLU A 53 -14.94 5.42 11.17
C GLU A 53 -14.06 4.45 11.96
N ASN A 54 -14.22 3.16 11.66
CA ASN A 54 -13.33 2.12 12.16
C ASN A 54 -12.07 2.10 11.30
N ILE A 55 -10.90 2.21 11.92
CA ILE A 55 -9.61 2.25 11.25
C ILE A 55 -8.69 1.26 11.92
N ASP A 56 -8.03 0.43 11.13
CA ASP A 56 -6.94 -0.42 11.60
C ASP A 56 -5.70 -0.36 10.71
N CYS A 57 -5.78 0.32 9.56
CA CYS A 57 -4.71 0.40 8.59
C CYS A 57 -4.48 1.84 8.15
N VAL A 58 -3.21 2.23 8.10
CA VAL A 58 -2.75 3.44 7.43
C VAL A 58 -1.57 3.06 6.54
N ALA A 59 -1.63 3.43 5.27
CA ALA A 59 -0.55 3.21 4.32
C ALA A 59 -0.20 4.50 3.58
N LEU A 60 1.09 4.73 3.34
CA LEU A 60 1.59 5.82 2.51
C LEU A 60 2.35 5.20 1.36
N ALA A 61 2.11 5.70 0.15
CA ALA A 61 2.74 5.18 -1.05
C ALA A 61 3.31 6.29 -1.91
N ARG A 62 4.35 5.93 -2.67
CA ARG A 62 4.98 6.81 -3.69
C ARG A 62 5.49 8.08 -3.02
N HIS A 63 6.36 7.92 -2.03
CA HIS A 63 6.86 9.00 -1.18
C HIS A 63 8.38 9.13 -1.25
N ASN A 64 8.93 10.33 -1.16
CA ASN A 64 10.38 10.54 -1.27
C ASN A 64 11.09 10.76 0.09
N LEU A 65 10.49 10.27 1.19
CA LEU A 65 10.89 10.57 2.57
C LEU A 65 12.23 9.93 3.01
N GLY A 66 12.80 9.06 2.19
CA GLY A 66 14.10 8.42 2.41
C GLY A 66 14.07 7.28 3.44
N SER A 67 15.10 6.44 3.41
CA SER A 67 15.20 5.23 4.23
C SER A 67 15.34 5.48 5.73
N GLY A 68 15.79 6.66 6.15
CA GLY A 68 15.82 7.08 7.54
C GLY A 68 14.59 7.87 8.00
N GLY A 69 13.67 8.19 7.09
CA GLY A 69 12.46 8.94 7.38
C GLY A 69 11.48 8.16 8.27
N ALA A 70 10.55 8.89 8.89
CA ALA A 70 9.52 8.30 9.72
C ALA A 70 8.15 8.94 9.51
N VAL A 71 7.10 8.17 9.78
CA VAL A 71 5.74 8.66 9.93
C VAL A 71 5.26 8.37 11.34
N GLN A 72 4.63 9.34 11.99
CA GLN A 72 3.86 9.13 13.20
C GLN A 72 2.38 9.30 12.90
N ILE A 73 1.58 8.34 13.33
CA ILE A 73 0.15 8.28 13.11
C ILE A 73 -0.54 8.50 14.45
N GLU A 74 -1.27 9.58 14.56
CA GLU A 74 -2.16 9.86 15.69
C GLU A 74 -3.61 9.81 15.22
N MET A 75 -4.49 9.23 16.02
CA MET A 75 -5.93 9.21 15.75
C MET A 75 -6.69 9.79 16.94
N PHE A 76 -7.78 10.48 16.65
CA PHE A 76 -8.58 11.23 17.61
C PHE A 76 -10.05 10.87 17.45
N TYR A 77 -10.77 10.93 18.57
CA TYR A 77 -12.23 10.85 18.61
C TYR A 77 -12.73 12.02 19.44
N GLY A 78 -13.34 13.02 18.80
CA GLY A 78 -13.54 14.33 19.41
C GLY A 78 -12.20 14.99 19.77
N ASP A 79 -12.06 15.36 21.04
CA ASP A 79 -10.84 16.00 21.55
C ASP A 79 -9.80 15.02 22.12
N ASP A 80 -10.18 13.75 22.29
CA ASP A 80 -9.32 12.73 22.88
C ASP A 80 -8.44 12.06 21.83
N ARG A 81 -7.13 11.97 22.12
CA ARG A 81 -6.20 11.16 21.34
C ARG A 81 -6.35 9.69 21.73
N VAL A 82 -6.98 8.92 20.86
CA VAL A 82 -7.29 7.49 21.09
C VAL A 82 -6.17 6.55 20.64
N TYR A 83 -5.30 7.00 19.74
CA TYR A 83 -4.20 6.20 19.23
C TYR A 83 -2.98 7.07 18.89
N ASP A 84 -1.79 6.53 19.15
CA ASP A 84 -0.50 7.07 18.75
C ASP A 84 0.43 5.90 18.43
N SER A 85 0.92 5.84 17.20
CA SER A 85 1.86 4.79 16.78
C SER A 85 3.28 4.99 17.30
N GLY A 86 3.62 6.20 17.76
CA GLY A 86 5.00 6.66 17.79
C GLY A 86 5.60 6.78 16.38
N ALA A 87 6.91 7.03 16.29
CA ALA A 87 7.60 7.11 15.01
C ALA A 87 7.76 5.71 14.38
N ILE A 88 7.15 5.51 13.22
CA ILE A 88 7.27 4.31 12.40
C ILE A 88 8.29 4.59 11.30
N ALA A 89 9.29 3.72 11.17
CA ALA A 89 10.27 3.79 10.10
C ALA A 89 9.61 3.50 8.73
N LEU A 90 10.00 4.26 7.71
CA LEU A 90 9.39 4.16 6.38
C LEU A 90 10.02 3.09 5.49
N ALA A 91 11.22 2.63 5.83
CA ALA A 91 11.93 1.64 5.04
C ALA A 91 12.43 0.49 5.90
N LEU A 92 12.54 -0.67 5.26
CA LEU A 92 13.10 -1.86 5.85
C LEU A 92 14.61 -1.88 5.63
N LEU A 93 15.37 -1.50 6.66
CA LEU A 93 16.84 -1.51 6.61
C LEU A 93 17.39 -2.91 6.37
N ILE A 94 18.49 -2.97 5.60
CA ILE A 94 19.21 -4.22 5.39
C ILE A 94 19.96 -4.57 6.68
N PRO A 95 19.68 -5.74 7.31
CA PRO A 95 20.32 -6.10 8.58
C PRO A 95 21.80 -6.42 8.39
N ALA A 96 22.61 -6.21 9.43
CA ALA A 96 24.07 -6.37 9.40
C ALA A 96 24.56 -7.78 8.98
N GLY A 97 23.74 -8.82 9.10
CA GLY A 97 24.06 -10.18 8.64
C GLY A 97 23.85 -10.42 7.15
N VAL A 98 23.10 -9.54 6.46
CA VAL A 98 22.86 -9.58 5.02
C VAL A 98 23.60 -8.45 4.30
N TRP A 99 23.80 -7.33 4.98
CA TRP A 99 24.48 -6.14 4.47
C TRP A 99 25.92 -6.44 4.04
N ARG A 100 26.26 -6.09 2.80
CA ARG A 100 27.56 -6.36 2.20
C ARG A 100 28.44 -5.12 2.29
N ALA A 101 29.48 -5.21 3.12
CA ALA A 101 30.44 -4.14 3.30
C ALA A 101 31.10 -3.70 1.97
N GLY A 102 31.01 -2.41 1.67
CA GLY A 102 31.57 -1.81 0.46
C GLY A 102 30.75 -2.01 -0.82
N ILE A 103 29.62 -2.72 -0.75
CA ILE A 103 28.67 -2.86 -1.86
C ILE A 103 27.37 -2.15 -1.53
N ASP A 104 26.79 -2.46 -0.37
CA ASP A 104 25.53 -1.86 0.05
C ASP A 104 25.83 -0.53 0.77
N PRO A 105 25.08 0.55 0.46
CA PRO A 105 25.28 1.83 1.13
C PRO A 105 24.98 1.68 2.63
N TRP A 106 25.66 2.50 3.43
CA TRP A 106 25.37 2.56 4.86
C TRP A 106 23.95 3.08 5.08
N GLY A 107 23.13 2.34 5.83
CA GLY A 107 21.71 2.66 6.00
C GLY A 107 20.84 2.30 4.79
N GLY A 108 21.36 1.53 3.83
CA GLY A 108 20.58 1.03 2.70
C GLY A 108 19.37 0.20 3.14
N SER A 109 18.31 0.23 2.35
CA SER A 109 17.06 -0.48 2.62
C SER A 109 16.68 -1.44 1.49
N PHE A 110 15.84 -2.43 1.80
CA PHE A 110 15.28 -3.32 0.78
C PHE A 110 14.31 -2.59 -0.15
N ASN A 111 13.69 -1.49 0.31
CA ASN A 111 12.79 -0.66 -0.51
C ASN A 111 13.52 -0.07 -1.73
N GLU A 112 14.76 0.40 -1.54
CA GLU A 112 15.65 0.93 -2.58
C GLU A 112 16.19 -0.16 -3.54
N GLN A 113 16.10 -1.44 -3.14
CA GLN A 113 16.52 -2.57 -3.98
C GLN A 113 15.37 -3.13 -4.83
N LEU A 114 14.12 -2.82 -4.49
CA LEU A 114 12.97 -3.25 -5.27
C LEU A 114 12.77 -2.34 -6.49
N PRO A 115 12.30 -2.90 -7.62
CA PRO A 115 12.01 -2.11 -8.81
C PRO A 115 11.05 -0.95 -8.51
N SER A 116 11.31 0.20 -9.14
CA SER A 116 10.52 1.43 -9.03
C SER A 116 10.44 2.04 -7.62
N ASP A 117 11.40 1.74 -6.75
CA ASP A 117 11.50 2.21 -5.36
C ASP A 117 10.17 1.97 -4.62
N SER A 118 10.02 0.80 -3.98
CA SER A 118 8.78 0.45 -3.27
C SER A 118 8.61 1.32 -2.02
N ASP A 119 8.20 2.56 -2.23
CA ASP A 119 7.95 3.59 -1.23
C ASP A 119 6.56 3.38 -0.61
N LEU A 120 6.25 2.13 -0.29
CA LEU A 120 5.03 1.73 0.41
C LEU A 120 5.38 1.41 1.86
N VAL A 121 4.85 2.23 2.77
CA VAL A 121 4.78 1.91 4.19
C VAL A 121 3.34 1.54 4.53
N VAL A 122 3.17 0.48 5.31
CA VAL A 122 1.88 0.05 5.83
C VAL A 122 2.00 -0.12 7.34
N HIS A 123 1.08 0.49 8.06
CA HIS A 123 0.96 0.37 9.50
C HIS A 123 -0.38 -0.25 9.85
N TRP A 124 -0.33 -1.43 10.46
CA TRP A 124 -1.49 -2.10 11.05
C TRP A 124 -1.55 -1.79 12.54
N THR A 125 -2.66 -1.23 13.00
CA THR A 125 -2.94 -1.10 14.42
C THR A 125 -3.18 -2.48 15.04
N ARG A 126 -2.83 -2.67 16.32
CA ARG A 126 -3.06 -3.94 17.03
C ARG A 126 -4.54 -4.24 17.28
N ARG A 127 -5.39 -3.21 17.23
CA ARG A 127 -6.83 -3.26 17.49
C ARG A 127 -7.48 -2.18 16.66
N VAL A 128 -8.67 -2.46 16.13
CA VAL A 128 -9.49 -1.47 15.44
C VAL A 128 -9.71 -0.25 16.34
N VAL A 129 -9.42 0.93 15.80
CA VAL A 129 -9.56 2.22 16.45
C VAL A 129 -10.75 2.94 15.82
N VAL A 130 -11.64 3.50 16.65
CA VAL A 130 -12.69 4.39 16.18
C VAL A 130 -12.17 5.82 16.23
N ALA A 131 -12.18 6.53 15.11
CA ALA A 131 -11.67 7.89 15.03
C ALA A 131 -12.49 8.74 14.05
N ASP A 132 -12.62 10.02 14.34
CA ASP A 132 -13.20 11.04 13.45
C ASP A 132 -12.13 11.96 12.85
N ARG A 133 -10.90 11.90 13.34
CA ARG A 133 -9.75 12.66 12.84
C ARG A 133 -8.46 11.85 12.98
N TYR A 134 -7.57 11.99 12.01
CA TYR A 134 -6.21 11.46 12.11
C TYR A 134 -5.18 12.53 11.73
N ARG A 135 -3.97 12.37 12.24
CA ARG A 135 -2.82 13.21 11.98
C ARG A 135 -1.62 12.35 11.60
N LEU A 136 -1.00 12.69 10.48
CA LEU A 136 0.22 12.06 9.98
C LEU A 136 1.35 13.08 10.08
N THR A 137 2.29 12.84 10.99
CA THR A 137 3.49 13.67 11.12
C THR A 137 4.63 12.99 10.35
N LEU A 138 5.08 13.64 9.29
CA LEU A 138 6.10 13.16 8.37
C LEU A 138 7.45 13.79 8.70
N THR A 139 8.46 12.96 8.89
CA THR A 139 9.85 13.38 9.01
C THR A 139 10.67 12.73 7.91
N ARG A 140 11.58 13.52 7.33
CA ARG A 140 12.46 13.07 6.26
C ARG A 140 13.87 12.91 6.80
N MET A 141 14.48 11.80 6.46
CA MET A 141 15.86 11.50 6.78
C MET A 141 16.42 10.64 5.64
N GLY A 142 17.44 11.15 4.96
CA GLY A 142 17.80 10.72 3.60
C GLY A 142 17.20 11.66 2.55
N ASN A 143 17.66 11.53 1.29
CA ASN A 143 17.24 12.39 0.17
C ASN A 143 17.35 13.91 0.47
N ALA A 144 18.36 14.31 1.25
CA ALA A 144 18.53 15.68 1.73
C ALA A 144 18.66 16.71 0.59
N GLU A 145 19.14 16.26 -0.58
CA GLU A 145 19.32 17.06 -1.79
C GLU A 145 17.98 17.53 -2.40
N LEU A 146 16.87 16.84 -2.14
CA LEU A 146 15.57 17.25 -2.65
C LEU A 146 15.03 18.41 -1.78
N PRO A 147 14.43 19.46 -2.36
CA PRO A 147 13.97 20.62 -1.58
C PRO A 147 12.63 20.36 -0.86
N SER A 148 11.87 19.34 -1.26
CA SER A 148 10.50 19.10 -0.80
C SER A 148 10.24 17.62 -0.49
N MET A 149 9.27 17.38 0.39
CA MET A 149 8.65 16.08 0.61
C MET A 149 7.52 15.86 -0.41
N GLU A 150 7.33 14.61 -0.81
CA GLU A 150 6.30 14.18 -1.74
C GLU A 150 5.62 12.92 -1.21
N VAL A 151 4.31 12.83 -1.40
CA VAL A 151 3.50 11.63 -1.15
C VAL A 151 2.45 11.53 -2.25
N GLY A 152 2.38 10.37 -2.91
CA GLY A 152 1.47 10.15 -4.04
C GLY A 152 0.14 9.51 -3.66
N ARG A 153 0.07 8.68 -2.62
CA ARG A 153 -1.19 8.05 -2.18
C ARG A 153 -1.16 7.84 -0.68
N ILE A 154 -2.28 8.09 -0.02
CA ILE A 154 -2.49 7.70 1.38
C ILE A 154 -3.75 6.83 1.41
N LEU A 155 -3.66 5.67 2.06
CA LEU A 155 -4.81 4.84 2.39
C LEU A 155 -5.01 4.83 3.89
N VAL A 156 -6.24 5.05 4.32
CA VAL A 156 -6.70 4.90 5.70
C VAL A 156 -7.99 4.12 5.64
N GLY A 157 -8.15 3.10 6.47
CA GLY A 157 -9.40 2.35 6.51
C GLY A 157 -9.37 1.13 7.42
N LEU A 158 -10.49 0.43 7.37
CA LEU A 158 -10.67 -0.87 8.01
C LEU A 158 -10.23 -1.98 7.05
N SER A 159 -9.36 -2.85 7.55
CA SER A 159 -8.96 -4.06 6.89
C SER A 159 -9.99 -5.16 7.13
N TYR A 160 -10.12 -6.01 6.13
CA TYR A 160 -10.88 -7.23 6.22
C TYR A 160 -9.91 -8.40 6.09
N GLU A 161 -10.00 -9.33 7.04
CA GLU A 161 -9.22 -10.56 7.10
C GLU A 161 -10.15 -11.75 6.89
N VAL A 162 -9.76 -12.64 5.97
CA VAL A 162 -10.49 -13.90 5.71
C VAL A 162 -10.17 -14.91 6.82
N ASP A 163 -11.18 -15.65 7.28
CA ASP A 163 -11.03 -16.61 8.38
C ASP A 163 -10.16 -17.82 7.96
N VAL A 164 -10.30 -18.28 6.71
CA VAL A 164 -9.40 -19.25 6.08
C VAL A 164 -8.57 -18.56 5.01
N ASN A 165 -7.25 -18.68 5.12
CA ASN A 165 -6.32 -18.01 4.22
C ASN A 165 -6.34 -18.64 2.81
N PHE A 166 -5.73 -17.94 1.85
CA PHE A 166 -5.60 -18.44 0.48
C PHE A 166 -4.83 -19.76 0.37
N ASP A 167 -5.09 -20.46 -0.73
CA ASP A 167 -4.51 -21.76 -1.01
C ASP A 167 -2.99 -21.68 -1.18
N TRP A 168 -2.31 -22.78 -0.87
CA TRP A 168 -0.88 -22.90 -1.15
C TRP A 168 -0.61 -22.80 -2.66
N GLY A 169 0.48 -22.13 -3.04
CA GLY A 169 0.82 -21.92 -4.44
C GLY A 169 0.36 -20.57 -5.00
N VAL A 170 0.17 -19.56 -4.14
CA VAL A 170 -0.02 -18.18 -4.56
C VAL A 170 1.05 -17.76 -5.58
N ARG A 171 0.62 -17.11 -6.66
CA ARG A 171 1.51 -16.63 -7.71
C ARG A 171 1.75 -15.14 -7.52
N VAL A 172 3.00 -14.79 -7.27
CA VAL A 172 3.50 -13.42 -7.27
C VAL A 172 4.40 -13.26 -8.48
N GLU A 173 3.98 -12.43 -9.42
CA GLU A 173 4.69 -12.20 -10.68
C GLU A 173 5.11 -10.73 -10.79
N TRP A 174 6.32 -10.50 -11.31
CA TRP A 174 6.75 -9.18 -11.75
C TRP A 174 6.55 -9.10 -13.27
N GLN A 175 5.62 -8.25 -13.70
CA GLN A 175 5.26 -8.06 -15.10
C GLN A 175 5.89 -6.78 -15.65
N GLU A 176 6.51 -6.90 -16.82
CA GLU A 176 7.02 -5.78 -17.59
C GLU A 176 6.16 -5.63 -18.87
N SER A 177 6.02 -4.40 -19.38
CA SER A 177 5.31 -4.14 -20.65
C SER A 177 6.21 -4.24 -21.89
N SER A 178 7.41 -4.79 -21.72
CA SER A 178 8.43 -4.88 -22.76
C SER A 178 8.23 -6.14 -23.61
N GLU A 179 8.37 -6.00 -24.93
CA GLU A 179 8.23 -7.08 -25.90
C GLU A 179 9.55 -7.35 -26.61
N HIS A 180 9.90 -8.62 -26.81
CA HIS A 180 11.08 -8.99 -27.58
C HIS A 180 10.72 -9.21 -29.05
N LEU A 181 11.28 -8.39 -29.93
CA LEU A 181 11.11 -8.47 -31.38
C LEU A 181 12.40 -8.98 -32.03
N LYS A 182 12.28 -9.91 -32.97
CA LYS A 182 13.42 -10.32 -33.80
C LYS A 182 13.54 -9.40 -35.00
N THR A 183 14.74 -8.87 -35.23
CA THR A 183 15.06 -8.11 -36.42
C THR A 183 15.23 -9.03 -37.63
N GLU A 184 15.10 -8.47 -38.83
CA GLU A 184 15.33 -9.21 -40.08
C GLU A 184 16.76 -9.80 -40.16
N GLY A 185 17.74 -9.13 -39.52
CA GLY A 185 19.10 -9.62 -39.35
C GLY A 185 19.28 -10.72 -38.28
N GLY A 186 18.20 -11.18 -37.65
CA GLY A 186 18.22 -12.27 -36.67
C GLY A 186 18.59 -11.86 -35.24
N SER A 187 18.79 -10.57 -34.95
CA SER A 187 19.03 -10.07 -33.58
C SER A 187 17.73 -9.94 -32.80
N LEU A 188 17.77 -10.15 -31.49
CA LEU A 188 16.63 -9.90 -30.60
C LEU A 188 16.75 -8.47 -30.04
N VAL A 189 15.71 -7.67 -30.22
CA VAL A 189 15.61 -6.30 -29.70
C VAL A 189 14.40 -6.22 -28.79
N THR A 190 14.57 -5.67 -27.60
CA THR A 190 13.47 -5.38 -26.68
C THR A 190 12.88 -4.01 -27.02
N VAL A 191 11.58 -3.97 -27.28
CA VAL A 191 10.83 -2.75 -27.57
C VAL A 191 9.77 -2.58 -26.50
N GLY A 192 9.61 -1.35 -26.03
CA GLY A 192 8.84 -1.05 -24.84
C GLY A 192 9.74 -0.58 -23.71
N GLN A 193 9.24 0.38 -22.97
CA GLN A 193 9.74 0.72 -21.65
C GLN A 193 8.51 0.74 -20.76
N GLY A 194 8.52 -0.06 -19.70
CA GLY A 194 7.46 -0.08 -18.72
C GLY A 194 8.06 -0.37 -17.36
N ASP A 195 7.58 0.33 -16.35
CA ASP A 195 7.90 0.00 -14.96
C ASP A 195 7.43 -1.43 -14.67
N LEU A 196 8.25 -2.18 -13.94
CA LEU A 196 7.89 -3.48 -13.40
C LEU A 196 6.71 -3.32 -12.45
N ARG A 197 5.70 -4.18 -12.59
CA ARG A 197 4.50 -4.18 -11.73
C ARG A 197 4.26 -5.56 -11.17
N ARG A 198 3.84 -5.63 -9.92
CA ARG A 198 3.45 -6.89 -9.30
C ARG A 198 2.03 -7.29 -9.71
N ARG A 199 1.86 -8.59 -9.95
CA ARG A 199 0.56 -9.25 -10.06
C ARG A 199 0.46 -10.35 -9.02
N PHE A 200 -0.63 -10.35 -8.27
CA PHE A 200 -0.99 -11.45 -7.39
C PHE A 200 -2.12 -12.24 -8.04
N ALA A 201 -1.98 -13.55 -8.13
CA ALA A 201 -3.05 -14.48 -8.47
C ALA A 201 -3.15 -15.54 -7.37
N LEU A 202 -4.29 -15.58 -6.71
CA LEU A 202 -4.54 -16.42 -5.54
C LEU A 202 -5.92 -17.05 -5.61
N ASP A 203 -6.04 -18.25 -5.05
CA ASP A 203 -7.28 -18.99 -4.96
C ASP A 203 -7.70 -19.12 -3.49
N LEU A 204 -8.99 -19.00 -3.25
CA LEU A 204 -9.65 -19.20 -1.97
C LEU A 204 -10.56 -20.40 -2.13
N SER A 205 -10.09 -21.61 -1.82
CA SER A 205 -10.92 -22.83 -1.92
C SER A 205 -11.94 -22.96 -0.78
N PHE A 206 -11.71 -22.24 0.32
CA PHE A 206 -12.55 -22.29 1.51
C PHE A 206 -12.98 -20.89 1.94
N ILE A 207 -14.18 -20.51 1.53
CA ILE A 207 -14.85 -19.27 1.94
C ILE A 207 -16.15 -19.66 2.63
N ASP A 208 -16.34 -19.20 3.86
CA ASP A 208 -17.59 -19.42 4.57
C ASP A 208 -18.68 -18.40 4.14
N MET A 209 -19.89 -18.53 4.70
CA MET A 209 -20.99 -17.62 4.35
C MET A 209 -20.70 -16.15 4.71
N ARG A 210 -20.03 -15.93 5.84
CA ARG A 210 -19.73 -14.58 6.36
C ARG A 210 -18.68 -13.91 5.50
N ASP A 211 -17.60 -14.63 5.20
CA ASP A 211 -16.50 -14.15 4.37
C ASP A 211 -16.95 -13.90 2.95
N ARG A 212 -17.82 -14.76 2.40
CA ARG A 212 -18.43 -14.52 1.09
C ARG A 212 -19.22 -13.21 1.09
N GLN A 213 -20.00 -12.94 2.13
CA GLN A 213 -20.74 -11.69 2.25
C GLN A 213 -19.81 -10.49 2.35
N MET A 214 -18.75 -10.58 3.14
CA MET A 214 -17.78 -9.50 3.32
C MET A 214 -16.97 -9.24 2.05
N LEU A 215 -16.45 -10.27 1.38
CA LEU A 215 -15.74 -10.14 0.11
C LEU A 215 -16.65 -9.54 -0.97
N LEU A 216 -17.92 -9.98 -1.02
CA LEU A 216 -18.89 -9.38 -1.94
C LEU A 216 -19.15 -7.90 -1.59
N SER A 217 -19.45 -7.58 -0.33
CA SER A 217 -19.77 -6.21 0.06
C SER A 217 -18.59 -5.25 -0.04
N ASN A 218 -17.36 -5.74 0.12
CA ASN A 218 -16.15 -4.92 0.19
C ASN A 218 -15.42 -4.83 -1.15
N LEU A 219 -15.29 -5.94 -1.89
CA LEU A 219 -14.55 -5.95 -3.16
C LEU A 219 -15.44 -5.65 -4.38
N VAL A 220 -16.70 -6.07 -4.36
CA VAL A 220 -17.59 -5.85 -5.52
C VAL A 220 -18.19 -4.45 -5.50
N SER A 221 -18.55 -3.91 -4.33
CA SER A 221 -19.10 -2.55 -4.22
C SER A 221 -18.14 -1.48 -4.73
N VAL A 222 -16.84 -1.69 -4.50
CA VAL A 222 -15.75 -0.80 -4.91
C VAL A 222 -15.41 -0.97 -6.40
N GLY A 223 -15.72 -2.13 -6.99
CA GLY A 223 -15.50 -2.41 -8.41
C GLY A 223 -14.03 -2.63 -8.77
N MET A 224 -13.70 -2.58 -10.07
CA MET A 224 -12.32 -2.79 -10.57
C MET A 224 -11.48 -1.50 -10.65
N HIS A 225 -12.11 -0.34 -10.44
CA HIS A 225 -11.49 0.95 -10.71
C HIS A 225 -10.83 1.59 -9.49
N ALA A 226 -11.22 1.18 -8.28
CA ALA A 226 -10.65 1.74 -7.07
C ALA A 226 -9.38 1.00 -6.66
N ASP A 227 -8.48 1.74 -6.01
CA ASP A 227 -7.25 1.18 -5.48
C ASP A 227 -7.56 0.53 -4.14
N VAL A 228 -7.08 -0.70 -3.96
CA VAL A 228 -7.18 -1.47 -2.73
C VAL A 228 -5.78 -1.79 -2.23
N LEU A 229 -5.61 -1.89 -0.91
CA LEU A 229 -4.39 -2.41 -0.33
C LEU A 229 -4.57 -3.90 -0.07
N VAL A 230 -3.67 -4.73 -0.59
CA VAL A 230 -3.66 -6.17 -0.34
C VAL A 230 -2.34 -6.55 0.29
N ALA A 231 -2.40 -7.20 1.44
CA ALA A 231 -1.27 -7.82 2.12
C ALA A 231 -1.53 -9.31 2.29
N LEU A 232 -0.78 -10.15 1.57
CA LEU A 232 -0.95 -11.60 1.65
C LEU A 232 -0.46 -12.12 3.01
N TYR A 233 0.67 -11.60 3.48
CA TYR A 233 1.31 -11.95 4.75
C TYR A 233 1.49 -10.70 5.63
N PRO A 234 0.39 -10.15 6.21
CA PRO A 234 0.43 -8.87 6.93
C PRO A 234 1.30 -8.91 8.20
N ASP A 235 1.42 -10.08 8.84
CA ASP A 235 2.21 -10.26 10.07
C ASP A 235 3.63 -10.80 9.78
N ALA A 236 4.00 -10.97 8.50
CA ALA A 236 5.38 -11.29 8.14
C ALA A 236 6.29 -10.08 8.38
N GLU A 237 7.55 -10.36 8.66
CA GLU A 237 8.59 -9.34 8.75
C GLU A 237 9.49 -9.37 7.51
N GLY A 238 10.24 -8.30 7.31
CA GLY A 238 11.28 -8.26 6.30
C GLY A 238 10.76 -8.17 4.86
N LEU A 239 11.59 -8.64 3.93
CA LEU A 239 11.33 -8.57 2.49
C LEU A 239 10.05 -9.32 2.09
N LEU A 240 9.70 -10.39 2.82
CA LEU A 240 8.50 -11.17 2.55
C LEU A 240 7.24 -10.29 2.61
N ASN A 241 7.13 -9.45 3.64
CA ASN A 241 6.01 -8.52 3.78
C ASN A 241 6.03 -7.48 2.65
N LEU A 242 7.20 -6.88 2.39
CA LEU A 242 7.35 -5.84 1.40
C LEU A 242 6.98 -6.32 -0.02
N GLU A 243 7.41 -7.54 -0.39
CA GLU A 243 7.10 -8.15 -1.69
C GLU A 243 5.62 -8.54 -1.81
N HIS A 244 5.00 -8.99 -0.72
CA HIS A 244 3.64 -9.53 -0.69
C HIS A 244 2.57 -8.52 -0.23
N THR A 245 2.94 -7.24 -0.18
CA THR A 245 2.04 -6.13 0.14
C THR A 245 2.12 -5.07 -0.95
N MET A 246 0.97 -4.72 -1.54
CA MET A 246 0.90 -3.73 -2.60
C MET A 246 -0.44 -2.98 -2.62
N ILE A 247 -0.42 -1.78 -3.16
CA ILE A 247 -1.63 -1.08 -3.59
C ILE A 247 -1.92 -1.49 -5.03
N CYS A 248 -3.10 -2.04 -5.24
CA CYS A 248 -3.45 -2.69 -6.49
C CYS A 248 -4.90 -2.41 -6.88
N ARG A 249 -5.26 -2.88 -8.06
CA ARG A 249 -6.65 -2.98 -8.54
C ARG A 249 -6.97 -4.43 -8.82
N ARG A 250 -8.23 -4.79 -8.62
CA ARG A 250 -8.73 -6.11 -8.98
C ARG A 250 -8.69 -6.28 -10.50
N GLN A 251 -7.98 -7.29 -10.96
CA GLN A 251 -7.80 -7.64 -12.37
C GLN A 251 -8.72 -8.82 -12.72
N GLY A 252 -10.00 -8.55 -12.96
CA GLY A 252 -10.95 -9.58 -13.36
C GLY A 252 -12.34 -9.31 -12.82
N THR A 253 -13.29 -10.21 -13.11
CA THR A 253 -14.62 -10.22 -12.50
C THR A 253 -14.60 -11.01 -11.20
N TRP A 254 -15.46 -10.64 -10.25
CA TRP A 254 -15.63 -11.44 -9.03
C TRP A 254 -16.71 -12.48 -9.30
N GLY A 255 -16.41 -13.73 -8.99
CA GLY A 255 -17.34 -14.85 -9.07
C GLY A 255 -16.96 -15.89 -8.03
N HIS A 256 -17.95 -16.62 -7.52
CA HIS A 256 -17.71 -17.71 -6.59
C HIS A 256 -18.50 -18.93 -7.01
N THR A 257 -18.00 -20.11 -6.66
CA THR A 257 -18.69 -21.38 -6.86
C THR A 257 -19.13 -21.93 -5.51
N TYR A 258 -20.30 -22.56 -5.46
CA TYR A 258 -20.79 -23.25 -4.27
C TYR A 258 -20.52 -24.75 -4.43
N ASP A 259 -19.29 -25.16 -4.11
CA ASP A 259 -18.80 -26.51 -4.39
C ASP A 259 -19.33 -27.54 -3.39
N TYR A 260 -19.48 -27.15 -2.12
CA TYR A 260 -19.95 -28.02 -1.03
C TYR A 260 -20.89 -27.27 -0.09
N TYR A 261 -21.60 -28.03 0.76
CA TYR A 261 -22.47 -27.45 1.78
C TYR A 261 -21.68 -26.51 2.70
N HIS A 262 -22.11 -25.23 2.78
CA HIS A 262 -21.42 -24.13 3.48
C HIS A 262 -19.98 -23.83 3.04
N ASN A 263 -19.61 -24.20 1.81
CA ASN A 263 -18.31 -23.85 1.26
C ASN A 263 -18.43 -23.16 -0.10
N TRP A 264 -17.80 -22.00 -0.21
CA TRP A 264 -17.60 -21.31 -1.47
C TRP A 264 -16.13 -21.29 -1.85
N SER A 265 -15.87 -21.27 -3.16
CA SER A 265 -14.55 -21.06 -3.72
C SER A 265 -14.53 -19.83 -4.62
N SER A 266 -13.40 -19.13 -4.68
CA SER A 266 -13.20 -18.00 -5.59
C SER A 266 -11.74 -17.85 -5.97
N SER A 267 -11.48 -17.34 -7.16
CA SER A 267 -10.15 -16.89 -7.58
C SER A 267 -10.09 -15.36 -7.55
N LEU A 268 -8.93 -14.82 -7.15
CA LEU A 268 -8.66 -13.39 -7.07
C LEU A 268 -7.37 -13.06 -7.79
N GLU A 269 -7.44 -12.03 -8.62
CA GLU A 269 -6.28 -11.46 -9.28
C GLU A 269 -6.20 -9.97 -9.02
N PHE A 270 -5.00 -9.50 -8.73
CA PHE A 270 -4.69 -8.10 -8.44
C PHE A 270 -3.48 -7.63 -9.22
N LEU A 271 -3.54 -6.41 -9.73
CA LEU A 271 -2.45 -5.76 -10.45
C LEU A 271 -2.04 -4.46 -9.76
N GLU A 272 -0.76 -4.26 -9.53
CA GLU A 272 -0.19 -3.05 -8.93
C GLU A 272 -0.46 -1.79 -9.78
N VAL A 273 -0.73 -0.66 -9.09
CA VAL A 273 -1.11 0.64 -9.68
C VAL A 273 0.04 1.62 -9.74
#